data_AF-A0A9E4B0M9-F1
#
_entry.id   AF-A0A9E4B0M9-F1
#
_cell.length_a   1.000
_cell.length_b   1.000
_cell.length_c   1.000
_cell.angle_alpha   90.00
_cell.angle_beta   90.00
_cell.angle_gamma   90.00
#
_symmetry.space_group_name_H-M   'P 1'
#
loop_
_entity.id
_entity.type
_entity.pdbx_description
1 polymer ?
#
loop_
_entity_poly.entity_id
_entity_poly.type
_entity_poly.pdbx_seq_one_letter_code
_entity_poly.pdbx_strand_id
1 'polypeptide(L)' 'LRDAEHVLADLDGEIYLKSESGLEVSPPADVNADGVVNILDLVIVANAFGETDPDVNGDGAVNVLDLVVVANAFNN' A
#
# COMPACT_ATOMS: atom_id res chain seq x y z
N LEU A 1 4.66 33.44 -5.11
CA LEU A 1 3.44 32.91 -5.76
C LEU A 1 3.88 32.40 -7.13
N ARG A 2 4.19 31.10 -7.23
CA ARG A 2 4.46 30.44 -8.50
C ARG A 2 3.52 29.24 -8.54
N ASP A 3 2.34 29.50 -9.06
CA ASP A 3 1.40 28.50 -9.51
C ASP A 3 1.94 27.96 -10.84
N ALA A 4 2.64 26.84 -10.77
CA ALA A 4 3.01 26.07 -11.96
C ALA A 4 2.97 24.60 -11.57
N GLU A 5 1.75 24.06 -11.60
CA GLU A 5 1.50 22.64 -11.78
C GLU A 5 2.20 22.24 -13.10
N HIS A 6 3.39 21.65 -13.01
CA HIS A 6 4.14 21.21 -14.18
C HIS A 6 3.55 19.89 -14.67
N VAL A 7 2.52 20.00 -15.52
CA VAL A 7 1.80 18.86 -16.09
C VAL A 7 2.58 18.20 -17.26
N LEU A 8 3.75 18.69 -17.64
CA LEU A 8 4.64 18.05 -18.64
C LEU A 8 6.11 18.13 -18.19
N ALA A 9 6.92 17.14 -18.59
CA ALA A 9 8.36 17.09 -18.28
C ALA A 9 9.07 18.34 -18.82
N ASP A 10 9.81 19.03 -17.95
CA ASP A 10 10.71 20.10 -18.34
C ASP A 10 12.17 19.60 -18.40
N LEU A 11 13.04 20.47 -18.91
CA LEU A 11 14.42 20.14 -19.29
C LEU A 11 15.41 20.29 -18.13
N ASP A 12 14.93 20.27 -16.88
CA ASP A 12 15.78 20.39 -15.69
C ASP A 12 16.44 19.06 -15.28
N GLY A 13 16.00 17.94 -15.90
CA GLY A 13 16.59 16.62 -15.70
C GLY A 13 16.05 15.89 -14.47
N GLU A 14 14.99 16.40 -13.84
CA GLU A 14 14.32 15.70 -12.76
C GLU A 14 13.25 14.75 -13.32
N ILE A 15 13.48 13.44 -13.19
CA ILE A 15 12.42 12.45 -13.40
C ILE A 15 11.55 12.49 -12.14
N TYR A 16 10.55 13.36 -12.14
CA TYR A 16 9.47 13.28 -11.17
C TYR A 16 8.60 12.07 -11.52
N LEU A 17 8.55 11.06 -10.63
CA LEU A 17 7.45 10.11 -10.67
C LEU A 17 6.19 10.92 -10.39
N LYS A 18 5.38 11.17 -11.42
CA LYS A 18 4.07 11.79 -11.30
C LYS A 18 3.18 10.88 -10.47
N SER A 19 3.25 11.06 -9.16
CA SER A 19 2.16 10.75 -8.26
C SER A 19 1.08 11.81 -8.45
N GLU A 20 0.48 11.87 -9.64
CA GLU A 20 -0.64 12.78 -9.94
C GLU A 20 -1.96 12.16 -9.49
N SER A 21 -2.07 12.03 -8.17
CA SER A 21 -3.29 12.02 -7.38
C SER A 21 -2.80 11.97 -5.92
N GLY A 22 -3.69 12.08 -4.93
CA GLY A 22 -3.35 11.74 -3.56
C GLY A 22 -2.97 10.25 -3.43
N LEU A 23 -1.78 9.87 -3.89
CA LEU A 23 -1.17 8.58 -3.59
C LEU A 23 -0.63 8.68 -2.17
N GLU A 24 -1.54 8.63 -1.20
CA GLU A 24 -1.20 7.85 -0.03
C GLU A 24 -0.74 6.49 -0.57
N VAL A 25 0.53 6.17 -0.32
CA VAL A 25 1.01 4.83 -0.55
C VAL A 25 0.13 3.99 0.36
N SER A 26 -0.89 3.35 -0.21
CA SER A 26 -1.78 2.45 0.52
C SER A 26 -0.86 1.53 1.31
N PRO A 27 -0.91 1.57 2.65
CA PRO A 27 0.01 0.80 3.47
C PRO A 27 -0.04 -0.65 2.98
N PRO A 28 1.07 -1.41 3.02
CA PRO A 28 1.02 -2.83 2.66
C PRO A 28 -0.07 -3.62 3.40
N ALA A 29 -0.52 -3.10 4.54
CA ALA A 29 -1.61 -3.63 5.36
C ALA A 29 -3.04 -3.29 4.86
N ASP A 30 -3.22 -2.31 3.97
CA ASP A 30 -4.50 -2.00 3.29
C ASP A 30 -4.59 -2.90 2.05
N VAL A 31 -4.89 -4.17 2.31
CA VAL A 31 -4.81 -5.27 1.36
C VAL A 31 -5.89 -5.16 0.28
N ASN A 32 -7.03 -4.55 0.60
CA ASN A 32 -8.11 -4.33 -0.37
C ASN A 32 -8.01 -2.97 -1.11
N ALA A 33 -7.02 -2.14 -0.76
CA ALA A 33 -6.79 -0.81 -1.30
C ALA A 33 -8.01 0.12 -1.20
N ASP A 34 -8.79 0.02 -0.12
CA ASP A 34 -9.94 0.88 0.15
C ASP A 34 -9.58 2.18 0.89
N GLY A 35 -8.30 2.32 1.27
CA GLY A 35 -7.76 3.47 1.97
C GLY A 35 -7.90 3.41 3.49
N VAL A 36 -8.41 2.30 4.05
CA VAL A 36 -8.61 2.14 5.49
C VAL A 36 -8.19 0.74 5.95
N VAL A 37 -7.06 0.64 6.67
CA VAL A 37 -6.67 -0.62 7.32
C VAL A 37 -7.68 -0.99 8.42
N ASN A 38 -8.46 -2.06 8.20
CA ASN A 38 -9.49 -2.52 9.11
C ASN A 38 -9.64 -4.06 9.10
N ILE A 39 -10.74 -4.56 9.70
CA ILE A 39 -10.99 -6.01 9.81
C ILE A 39 -11.15 -6.71 8.45
N LEU A 40 -11.54 -5.99 7.40
CA LEU A 40 -11.68 -6.54 6.06
C LEU A 40 -10.32 -6.98 5.49
N ASP A 41 -9.24 -6.25 5.75
CA ASP A 41 -7.88 -6.62 5.35
C ASP A 41 -7.43 -7.92 6.02
N LEU A 42 -7.69 -8.05 7.33
CA LEU A 42 -7.40 -9.28 8.07
C LEU A 42 -8.14 -10.49 7.52
N VAL A 43 -9.40 -10.31 7.11
CA VAL A 43 -10.21 -11.39 6.52
C VAL A 43 -9.62 -11.84 5.18
N ILE A 44 -9.10 -10.93 4.37
CA ILE A 44 -8.47 -11.26 3.09
C ILE A 44 -7.20 -12.09 3.32
N VAL A 45 -6.31 -11.65 4.20
CA VAL A 45 -5.09 -12.40 4.55
C VAL A 45 -5.44 -13.79 5.11
N ALA A 46 -6.43 -13.87 6.01
CA ALA A 46 -6.84 -15.14 6.62
C ALA A 46 -7.43 -16.13 5.60
N ASN A 47 -8.16 -15.65 4.59
CA ASN A 47 -8.71 -16.49 3.53
C ASN A 47 -7.64 -17.06 2.60
N ALA A 48 -6.46 -16.42 2.54
CA ALA A 48 -5.32 -16.84 1.73
C ALA A 48 -4.27 -17.64 2.53
N PHE A 49 -4.60 -18.13 3.73
CA PHE A 49 -3.63 -18.83 4.59
C PHE A 49 -3.01 -20.05 3.89
N GLY A 50 -1.68 -20.07 3.79
CA GLY A 50 -0.92 -21.10 3.09
C GLY A 50 -0.69 -20.85 1.60
N GLU A 51 -1.22 -19.77 1.04
CA GLU A 51 -0.95 -19.31 -0.32
C GLU A 51 0.32 -18.44 -0.38
N THR A 52 0.64 -17.92 -1.56
CA THR A 52 1.79 -17.01 -1.78
C THR A 52 1.41 -15.52 -1.85
N ASP A 53 0.12 -15.20 -1.83
CA ASP A 53 -0.39 -13.82 -1.93
C ASP A 53 -1.72 -13.72 -1.16
N PRO A 54 -1.98 -12.65 -0.38
CA PRO A 54 -1.14 -11.48 -0.13
C PRO A 54 -0.09 -11.72 0.95
N ASP A 55 1.16 -11.89 0.52
CA ASP A 55 2.36 -11.97 1.37
C ASP A 55 2.75 -10.57 1.83
N VAL A 56 2.06 -10.10 2.87
CA VAL A 56 2.14 -8.72 3.36
C VAL A 56 3.54 -8.39 3.88
N ASN A 57 4.24 -9.38 4.44
CA ASN A 57 5.57 -9.19 5.02
C ASN A 57 6.73 -9.51 4.04
N GLY A 58 6.46 -10.16 2.91
CA GLY A 58 7.42 -10.50 1.86
C GLY A 58 8.32 -11.70 2.18
N ASP A 59 7.91 -12.62 3.06
CA ASP A 59 8.69 -13.78 3.49
C ASP A 59 8.50 -15.02 2.59
N GLY A 60 7.57 -14.94 1.63
CA GLY A 60 7.27 -15.96 0.65
C GLY A 60 6.11 -16.89 1.02
N ALA A 61 5.41 -16.68 2.14
CA ALA A 61 4.24 -17.48 2.50
C ALA A 61 3.22 -16.71 3.34
N VAL A 62 1.95 -16.76 2.95
CA VAL A 62 0.86 -16.21 3.75
C VAL A 62 0.64 -17.03 5.01
N ASN A 63 1.00 -16.47 6.16
CA ASN A 63 0.92 -17.13 7.45
C ASN A 63 0.49 -16.15 8.56
N VAL A 64 0.64 -16.58 9.83
CA VAL A 64 0.21 -15.76 10.98
C VAL A 64 0.98 -14.44 11.09
N LEU A 65 2.19 -14.35 10.55
CA LEU A 65 3.01 -13.15 10.58
C LEU A 65 2.41 -12.04 9.72
N ASP A 66 1.79 -12.35 8.58
CA ASP A 66 1.07 -11.37 7.74
C ASP A 66 -0.12 -10.76 8.47
N LEU A 67 -0.90 -11.60 9.17
CA LEU A 67 -2.00 -11.13 10.02
C LEU A 67 -1.51 -10.19 11.12
N VAL A 68 -0.33 -10.44 11.70
CA VAL A 68 0.28 -9.57 12.71
C VAL A 68 0.71 -8.24 12.10
N VAL A 69 1.23 -8.21 10.87
CA VAL A 69 1.57 -6.95 10.18
C VAL A 69 0.32 -6.09 9.99
N VAL A 70 -0.78 -6.68 9.49
CA VAL A 70 -2.04 -5.95 9.31
C VAL A 70 -2.60 -5.46 10.65
N ALA A 71 -2.62 -6.31 11.68
CA ALA A 71 -3.13 -5.94 12.99
C ALA A 71 -2.32 -4.80 13.65
N ASN A 72 -1.00 -4.75 13.43
CA ASN A 72 -0.14 -3.67 13.95
C ASN A 72 -0.33 -2.35 13.21
N ALA A 73 -0.90 -2.36 11.99
CA ALA A 73 -1.21 -1.18 11.22
C ALA A 73 -2.58 -0.58 11.56
N PHE A 74 -3.38 -1.24 12.40
CA PHE A 74 -4.66 -0.68 12.86
C PHE A 74 -4.43 0.64 13.56
N ASN A 75 -5.17 1.66 13.15
CA ASN A 75 -5.26 2.93 13.87
C ASN A 75 -3.94 3.76 13.86
N ASN A 76 -3.03 3.48 12.92
CA ASN A 76 -1.84 4.29 12.60
C ASN A 76 -2.12 5.32 11.51
#